data_AF-A0A4U3AIL5-F1
#
_entry.id   AF-A0A4U3AIL5-F1
#
_cell.length_a   1.000
_cell.length_b   1.000
_cell.length_c   1.000
_cell.angle_alpha   90.00
_cell.angle_beta   90.00
_cell.angle_gamma   90.00
#
_symmetry.space_group_name_H-M   'P 1'
#
loop_
_entity.id
_entity.type
_entity.pdbx_description
1 polymer ?
#
loop_
_entity_poly.entity_id
_entity_poly.type
_entity_poly.pdbx_seq_one_letter_code
_entity_poly.pdbx_strand_id
1 'polypeptide(L)'
;MNLKLTSKFEGLRKSKKGIGACILAAGVTAITMIPQSAYAHGFVEKPSSRAALCSQNYGALNLNCGNIMYEPQSLEAPKGFPDGGPIDGKIASAGGLFGGILDQQTSNRWFKNTIKGGANTFTWKYTAAHPTSKWHYYITKKGWDPNKPLTR
;
A
#
# COMPACT_ATOMS: atom_id res chain seq x y z
N MET A 1 64.37 -42.33 31.70
CA MET A 1 63.97 -43.23 30.60
C MET A 1 63.99 -42.41 29.32
N ASN A 2 64.67 -42.92 28.30
CA ASN A 2 64.82 -42.40 26.93
C ASN A 2 63.44 -41.98 26.33
N LEU A 3 63.28 -41.03 25.41
CA LEU A 3 63.93 -40.88 24.11
C LEU A 3 63.94 -39.41 23.64
N LYS A 4 65.04 -39.02 22.97
CA LYS A 4 65.08 -37.90 22.03
C LYS A 4 64.14 -38.19 20.84
N LEU A 5 63.36 -37.21 20.41
CA LEU A 5 62.91 -37.13 19.01
C LEU A 5 62.75 -35.67 18.59
N THR A 6 63.86 -35.09 18.15
CA THR A 6 63.88 -33.92 17.27
C THR A 6 63.24 -34.31 15.93
N SER A 7 62.14 -33.65 15.56
CA SER A 7 61.60 -33.70 14.20
C SER A 7 61.66 -32.32 13.57
N LYS A 8 62.48 -32.26 12.54
CA LYS A 8 62.79 -31.16 11.62
C LYS A 8 61.79 -31.25 10.47
N PHE A 9 61.01 -30.22 10.19
CA PHE A 9 60.35 -29.94 8.89
C PHE A 9 59.75 -28.53 9.01
N GLU A 10 60.56 -27.48 8.79
CA GLU A 10 60.66 -26.76 7.52
C GLU A 10 59.33 -26.53 6.78
N GLY A 11 58.95 -25.25 6.71
CA GLY A 11 58.45 -24.65 5.47
C GLY A 11 56.99 -24.92 5.12
N LEU A 12 56.06 -24.22 5.79
CA LEU A 12 54.72 -24.03 5.24
C LEU A 12 54.81 -23.11 4.02
N ARG A 13 55.02 -23.69 2.84
CA ARG A 13 54.95 -23.00 1.55
C ARG A 13 53.50 -22.60 1.31
N LYS A 14 53.20 -21.29 1.42
CA LYS A 14 51.90 -20.70 1.04
C LYS A 14 51.56 -21.06 -0.41
N SER A 15 50.67 -22.02 -0.60
CA SER A 15 50.02 -22.28 -1.89
C SER A 15 48.84 -21.31 -2.05
N LYS A 16 48.91 -20.42 -3.04
CA LYS A 16 47.86 -19.44 -3.38
C LYS A 16 46.74 -20.03 -4.26
N LYS A 17 46.36 -21.29 -4.08
CA LYS A 17 45.29 -21.90 -4.87
C LYS A 17 44.34 -22.68 -3.97
N GLY A 18 43.12 -22.16 -3.81
CA GLY A 18 41.99 -22.97 -3.33
C GLY A 18 41.28 -22.54 -2.05
N ILE A 19 41.37 -21.27 -1.60
CA ILE A 19 40.36 -20.71 -0.68
C ILE A 19 39.17 -20.31 -1.56
N GLY A 20 38.36 -21.28 -1.97
CA GLY A 20 37.33 -21.07 -3.01
C GLY A 20 35.98 -21.72 -2.73
N ALA A 21 35.73 -22.27 -1.54
CA ALA A 21 34.56 -23.13 -1.33
C ALA A 21 33.66 -22.82 -0.11
N CYS A 22 33.97 -21.82 0.74
CA CYS A 22 33.16 -21.60 1.96
C CYS A 22 32.57 -20.19 2.15
N ILE A 23 32.77 -19.24 1.23
CA ILE A 23 32.16 -17.90 1.35
C ILE A 23 30.87 -17.75 0.53
N LEU A 24 30.62 -18.65 -0.42
CA LEU A 24 29.45 -18.55 -1.32
C LEU A 24 28.12 -19.01 -0.69
N ALA A 25 28.15 -19.74 0.44
CA ALA A 25 26.92 -20.25 1.06
C ALA A 25 26.27 -19.29 2.08
N ALA A 26 27.00 -18.30 2.60
CA ALA A 26 26.49 -17.35 3.60
C ALA A 26 26.04 -16.00 3.01
N GLY A 27 26.44 -15.67 1.77
CA GLY A 27 26.09 -14.41 1.11
C GLY A 27 24.77 -14.42 0.36
N VAL A 28 24.19 -15.59 0.07
CA VAL A 28 23.02 -15.70 -0.83
C VAL A 28 21.68 -15.62 -0.06
N THR A 29 21.66 -15.86 1.25
CA THR A 29 20.42 -15.88 2.04
C THR A 29 19.91 -14.50 2.47
N ALA A 30 20.70 -13.43 2.33
CA ALA A 30 20.33 -12.10 2.85
C ALA A 30 19.56 -11.19 1.87
N ILE A 31 19.34 -11.59 0.60
CA ILE A 31 18.70 -10.73 -0.42
C ILE A 31 17.16 -10.91 -0.47
N THR A 32 16.58 -11.87 0.25
CA THR A 32 15.17 -12.27 0.05
C THR A 32 14.13 -11.50 0.86
N MET A 33 14.53 -10.52 1.67
CA MET A 33 13.58 -9.67 2.43
C MET A 33 13.50 -8.25 1.89
N ILE A 34 13.33 -8.09 0.58
CA ILE A 34 12.79 -6.82 0.06
C ILE A 34 11.29 -6.86 0.36
N PRO A 35 10.74 -5.98 1.22
CA PRO A 35 9.31 -5.86 1.36
C PRO A 35 8.74 -5.54 -0.03
N GLN A 36 7.97 -6.47 -0.58
CA GLN A 36 7.22 -6.22 -1.81
C GLN A 36 6.21 -5.14 -1.46
N SER A 37 6.49 -3.89 -1.85
CA SER A 37 5.50 -2.81 -1.83
C SER A 37 4.28 -3.31 -2.60
N ALA A 38 3.23 -3.65 -1.87
CA ALA A 38 2.00 -4.16 -2.44
C ALA A 38 1.24 -2.97 -3.01
N TYR A 39 1.54 -2.67 -4.26
CA TYR A 39 0.91 -1.65 -5.09
C TYR A 39 -0.50 -2.08 -5.53
N ALA A 40 -1.38 -2.31 -4.55
CA ALA A 40 -2.78 -2.65 -4.75
C ALA A 40 -3.56 -1.48 -5.34
N HIS A 41 -3.37 -1.28 -6.64
CA HIS A 41 -3.93 -0.16 -7.35
C HIS A 41 -5.31 -0.48 -7.92
N GLY A 42 -6.31 0.26 -7.45
CA GLY A 42 -7.63 0.26 -8.05
C GLY A 42 -8.53 1.33 -7.45
N PHE A 43 -9.64 1.58 -8.12
CA PHE A 43 -10.65 2.52 -7.63
C PHE A 43 -12.05 2.06 -8.06
N VAL A 44 -13.07 2.55 -7.35
CA VAL A 44 -14.46 2.36 -7.77
C VAL A 44 -14.73 3.25 -8.97
N GLU A 45 -14.93 2.61 -10.13
CA GLU A 45 -15.24 3.24 -11.41
C GLU A 45 -16.74 3.57 -11.51
N LYS A 46 -17.63 2.71 -11.00
CA LYS A 46 -19.08 2.95 -11.03
C LYS A 46 -19.76 2.54 -9.73
N PRO A 47 -20.63 3.38 -9.15
CA PRO A 47 -20.66 4.83 -9.33
C PRO A 47 -19.29 5.45 -9.00
N SER A 48 -18.82 6.40 -9.81
CA SER A 48 -17.44 6.91 -9.73
C SER A 48 -17.09 7.42 -8.33
N SER A 49 -15.99 6.92 -7.77
CA SER A 49 -15.51 7.34 -6.45
C SER A 49 -15.13 8.82 -6.40
N ARG A 50 -15.02 9.38 -5.18
CA ARG A 50 -14.55 10.75 -4.94
C ARG A 50 -13.22 11.04 -5.63
N ALA A 51 -12.27 10.11 -5.53
CA ALA A 51 -10.96 10.19 -6.16
C ALA A 51 -11.04 10.07 -7.68
N ALA A 52 -11.79 9.10 -8.21
CA ALA A 52 -11.98 8.95 -9.66
C ALA A 52 -12.54 10.24 -10.28
N LEU A 53 -13.56 10.83 -9.66
CA LEU A 53 -14.17 12.08 -10.12
C LEU A 53 -13.25 13.32 -10.08
N CYS A 54 -12.06 13.23 -9.46
CA CYS A 54 -11.04 14.26 -9.59
C CYS A 54 -10.28 14.15 -10.93
N SER A 55 -10.24 12.97 -11.52
CA SER A 55 -9.52 12.70 -12.77
C SER A 55 -10.29 13.20 -13.98
N GLN A 56 -9.57 13.73 -14.97
CA GLN A 56 -10.14 14.14 -16.25
C GLN A 56 -10.81 12.97 -16.99
N ASN A 57 -10.27 11.75 -16.83
CA ASN A 57 -10.81 10.54 -17.45
C ASN A 57 -12.21 10.17 -16.95
N TYR A 58 -12.61 10.70 -15.79
CA TYR A 58 -13.91 10.44 -15.16
C TYR A 58 -14.71 11.73 -14.97
N GLY A 59 -14.40 12.77 -15.76
CA GLY A 59 -15.18 13.99 -15.90
C GLY A 59 -14.73 15.18 -15.08
N ALA A 60 -13.68 15.06 -14.24
CA ALA A 60 -13.17 16.15 -13.40
C ALA A 60 -14.27 16.90 -12.60
N LEU A 61 -15.28 16.17 -12.13
CA LEU A 61 -16.42 16.74 -11.40
C LEU A 61 -16.04 17.22 -9.99
N ASN A 62 -14.96 16.68 -9.43
CA ASN A 62 -14.34 17.19 -8.21
C ASN A 62 -13.11 18.01 -8.56
N LEU A 63 -13.12 19.29 -8.20
CA LEU A 63 -12.01 20.20 -8.44
C LEU A 63 -11.12 20.35 -7.21
N ASN A 64 -9.95 20.97 -7.42
CA ASN A 64 -8.96 21.25 -6.37
C ASN A 64 -8.57 19.99 -5.59
N CYS A 65 -8.31 18.88 -6.30
CA CYS A 65 -7.98 17.59 -5.67
C CYS A 65 -6.48 17.37 -5.42
N GLY A 66 -5.60 18.19 -6.00
CA GLY A 66 -4.16 17.92 -6.00
C GLY A 66 -3.83 16.65 -6.79
N ASN A 67 -2.72 15.99 -6.45
CA ASN A 67 -2.13 14.93 -7.28
C ASN A 67 -3.01 13.67 -7.43
N ILE A 68 -3.98 13.44 -6.55
CA ILE A 68 -4.91 12.30 -6.65
C ILE A 68 -5.70 12.29 -7.96
N MET A 69 -5.82 13.42 -8.67
CA MET A 69 -6.46 13.48 -9.99
C MET A 69 -5.73 12.63 -11.06
N TYR A 70 -4.44 12.40 -10.88
CA TYR A 70 -3.60 11.65 -11.83
C TYR A 70 -3.54 10.16 -11.51
N GLU A 71 -3.76 9.80 -10.24
CA GLU A 71 -3.61 8.43 -9.76
C GLU A 71 -4.71 8.01 -8.76
N PRO A 72 -6.00 8.07 -9.16
CA PRO A 72 -7.11 7.72 -8.28
C PRO A 72 -7.04 6.28 -7.73
N GLN A 73 -6.24 5.42 -8.37
CA GLN A 73 -5.99 4.04 -7.98
C GLN A 73 -5.08 3.87 -6.75
N SER A 74 -4.38 4.92 -6.29
CA SER A 74 -3.26 4.81 -5.34
C SER A 74 -3.63 5.15 -3.87
N LEU A 75 -4.91 5.07 -3.49
CA LEU A 75 -5.34 5.30 -2.11
C LEU A 75 -5.17 4.04 -1.25
N GLU A 76 -3.91 3.78 -0.88
CA GLU A 76 -3.52 2.59 -0.13
C GLU A 76 -3.27 2.89 1.36
N ALA A 77 -3.70 2.00 2.25
CA ALA A 77 -3.51 2.12 3.69
C ALA A 77 -3.39 0.75 4.36
N PRO A 78 -2.90 0.67 5.61
CA PRO A 78 -2.96 -0.55 6.40
C PRO A 78 -4.39 -1.13 6.44
N LYS A 79 -4.51 -2.45 6.31
CA LYS A 79 -5.79 -3.14 6.40
C LYS A 79 -6.34 -3.12 7.85
N GLY A 80 -7.60 -3.56 8.01
CA GLY A 80 -8.19 -3.80 9.33
C GLY A 80 -9.21 -2.78 9.81
N PHE A 81 -9.64 -1.85 8.94
CA PHE A 81 -10.72 -0.92 9.27
C PHE A 81 -12.01 -1.67 9.68
N PRO A 82 -12.71 -1.26 10.77
CA PRO A 82 -12.49 -0.03 11.55
C PRO A 82 -11.50 -0.14 12.73
N ASP A 83 -11.18 -1.33 13.21
CA ASP A 83 -10.30 -1.50 14.40
C ASP A 83 -8.84 -1.09 14.12
N GLY A 84 -8.42 -1.15 12.86
CA GLY A 84 -7.17 -0.60 12.33
C GLY A 84 -7.39 0.35 11.15
N GLY A 85 -6.42 0.40 10.24
CA GLY A 85 -6.47 1.25 9.04
C GLY A 85 -6.37 2.76 9.31
N PRO A 86 -6.81 3.60 8.36
CA PRO A 86 -6.72 5.05 8.48
C PRO A 86 -7.40 5.59 9.74
N ILE A 87 -6.78 6.58 10.39
CA ILE A 87 -7.35 7.24 11.57
C ILE A 87 -8.55 8.11 11.19
N ASP A 88 -9.35 8.46 12.21
CA ASP A 88 -10.45 9.39 12.09
C ASP A 88 -10.02 10.73 11.49
N GLY A 89 -10.85 11.29 10.61
CA GLY A 89 -10.54 12.49 9.85
C GLY A 89 -9.54 12.29 8.71
N LYS A 90 -8.96 11.09 8.54
CA LYS A 90 -8.02 10.72 7.46
C LYS A 90 -8.48 9.51 6.64
N ILE A 91 -9.77 9.17 6.73
CA ILE A 91 -10.34 7.98 6.09
C ILE A 91 -10.33 8.11 4.56
N ALA A 92 -10.76 9.25 4.03
CA ALA A 92 -10.95 9.43 2.59
C ALA A 92 -9.63 9.57 1.81
N SER A 93 -8.59 10.10 2.46
CA SER A 93 -7.23 10.20 1.90
C SER A 93 -6.36 8.98 2.21
N ALA A 94 -6.91 7.91 2.78
CA ALA A 94 -6.14 6.73 3.16
C ALA A 94 -4.94 7.04 4.08
N GLY A 95 -5.11 7.92 5.06
CA GLY A 95 -4.06 8.30 6.02
C GLY A 95 -3.33 9.61 5.71
N GLY A 96 -3.94 10.52 4.96
CA GLY A 96 -3.39 11.83 4.62
C GLY A 96 -2.65 11.87 3.28
N LEU A 97 -2.76 10.82 2.46
CA LEU A 97 -2.12 10.79 1.14
C LEU A 97 -2.59 11.96 0.27
N PHE A 98 -1.74 12.35 -0.68
CA PHE A 98 -2.01 13.43 -1.63
C PHE A 98 -2.40 14.75 -0.94
N GLY A 99 -1.77 15.03 0.20
CA GLY A 99 -2.02 16.25 0.98
C GLY A 99 -3.31 16.23 1.78
N GLY A 100 -3.98 15.08 1.93
CA GLY A 100 -5.21 14.96 2.72
C GLY A 100 -6.40 15.72 2.11
N ILE A 101 -6.32 16.11 0.85
CA ILE A 101 -7.35 16.95 0.20
C ILE A 101 -8.71 16.26 0.21
N LEU A 102 -8.73 14.93 0.06
CA LEU A 102 -9.95 14.14 0.10
C LEU A 102 -10.62 14.13 1.48
N ASP A 103 -9.93 14.53 2.56
CA ASP A 103 -10.50 14.58 3.90
C ASP A 103 -11.35 15.82 4.17
N GLN A 104 -11.28 16.82 3.29
CA GLN A 104 -12.17 17.98 3.35
C GLN A 104 -13.62 17.49 3.31
N GLN A 105 -14.46 17.96 4.24
CA GLN A 105 -15.82 17.48 4.36
C GLN A 105 -16.76 18.64 4.70
N THR A 106 -17.50 19.06 3.68
CA THR A 106 -18.66 19.95 3.79
C THR A 106 -19.79 19.40 2.93
N SER A 107 -21.02 19.82 3.20
CA SER A 107 -22.20 19.40 2.44
C SER A 107 -22.10 19.69 0.94
N ASN A 108 -21.30 20.67 0.53
CA ASN A 108 -21.13 21.12 -0.85
C ASN A 108 -19.75 20.83 -1.46
N ARG A 109 -18.79 20.24 -0.72
CA ARG A 109 -17.41 20.05 -1.21
C ARG A 109 -17.29 19.09 -2.39
N TRP A 110 -18.09 18.03 -2.39
CA TRP A 110 -17.95 16.91 -3.32
C TRP A 110 -19.20 16.74 -4.18
N PHE A 111 -18.97 16.39 -5.45
CA PHE A 111 -19.98 15.87 -6.35
C PHE A 111 -20.64 14.62 -5.74
N LYS A 112 -21.95 14.46 -5.97
CA LYS A 112 -22.75 13.37 -5.42
C LYS A 112 -23.35 12.57 -6.57
N ASN A 113 -23.00 11.29 -6.63
CA ASN A 113 -23.71 10.36 -7.49
C ASN A 113 -25.11 10.09 -6.92
N THR A 114 -26.13 10.17 -7.76
CA THR A 114 -27.48 9.75 -7.38
C THR A 114 -27.53 8.23 -7.29
N ILE A 115 -27.92 7.71 -6.13
CA ILE A 115 -28.09 6.29 -5.85
C ILE A 115 -29.48 6.06 -5.25
N LYS A 116 -30.10 4.91 -5.51
CA LYS A 116 -31.38 4.51 -4.92
C LYS A 116 -31.15 3.53 -3.77
N GLY A 117 -32.09 3.48 -2.83
CA GLY A 117 -32.12 2.39 -1.85
C GLY A 117 -32.31 1.03 -2.53
N GLY A 118 -31.85 -0.04 -1.89
CA GLY A 118 -31.94 -1.41 -2.41
C GLY A 118 -30.67 -1.87 -3.13
N ALA A 119 -30.85 -2.76 -4.11
CA ALA A 119 -29.74 -3.37 -4.84
C ALA A 119 -29.00 -2.33 -5.70
N ASN A 120 -27.67 -2.31 -5.58
CA ASN A 120 -26.78 -1.44 -6.33
C ASN A 120 -25.57 -2.23 -6.81
N THR A 121 -25.09 -1.90 -8.01
CA THR A 121 -23.88 -2.51 -8.58
C THR A 121 -22.71 -1.55 -8.42
N PHE A 122 -21.60 -2.06 -7.86
CA PHE A 122 -20.34 -1.35 -7.76
C PHE A 122 -19.30 -2.02 -8.67
N THR A 123 -18.67 -1.25 -9.54
CA THR A 123 -17.62 -1.72 -10.44
C THR A 123 -16.28 -1.13 -10.01
N TRP A 124 -15.33 -2.00 -9.69
CA TRP A 124 -13.94 -1.62 -9.48
C TRP A 124 -13.15 -1.76 -10.78
N LYS A 125 -12.22 -0.83 -10.98
CA LYS A 125 -11.17 -0.95 -12.00
C LYS A 125 -9.84 -1.17 -11.31
N TYR A 126 -9.16 -2.25 -11.68
CA TYR A 126 -7.82 -2.57 -11.18
C TYR A 126 -6.78 -2.24 -12.24
N THR A 127 -5.69 -1.59 -11.84
CA THR A 127 -4.54 -1.33 -12.72
C THR A 127 -3.37 -2.27 -12.42
N ALA A 128 -3.46 -3.03 -11.33
CA ALA A 128 -2.54 -4.10 -10.98
C ALA A 128 -3.32 -5.30 -10.40
N ALA A 129 -2.86 -6.52 -10.67
CA ALA A 129 -3.50 -7.74 -10.19
C ALA A 129 -2.95 -8.14 -8.82
N HIS A 130 -3.81 -8.20 -7.81
CA HIS A 130 -3.45 -8.64 -6.46
C HIS A 130 -4.44 -9.68 -5.93
N PRO A 131 -3.97 -10.72 -5.23
CA PRO A 131 -4.85 -11.61 -4.48
C PRO A 131 -5.70 -10.81 -3.49
N THR A 132 -7.01 -10.86 -3.67
CA THR A 132 -7.94 -10.07 -2.88
C THR A 132 -8.59 -10.94 -1.81
N SER A 133 -8.43 -10.53 -0.55
CA SER A 133 -9.04 -11.25 0.57
C SER A 133 -10.54 -10.98 0.70
N LYS A 134 -10.98 -9.72 0.50
CA LYS A 134 -12.37 -9.30 0.64
C LYS A 134 -12.61 -7.89 0.09
N TRP A 135 -13.89 -7.58 -0.16
CA TRP A 135 -14.41 -6.23 -0.40
C TRP A 135 -15.40 -5.87 0.70
N HIS A 136 -15.23 -4.71 1.34
CA HIS A 136 -16.17 -4.19 2.33
C HIS A 136 -16.75 -2.87 1.85
N TYR A 137 -18.03 -2.64 2.15
CA TYR A 137 -18.73 -1.40 1.86
C TYR A 137 -19.38 -0.90 3.14
N TYR A 138 -19.16 0.37 3.46
CA TYR A 138 -19.75 1.05 4.59
C TYR A 138 -20.56 2.25 4.10
N ILE A 139 -21.53 2.68 4.89
CA ILE A 139 -22.32 3.88 4.63
C ILE A 139 -22.41 4.71 5.91
N THR A 140 -22.49 6.03 5.75
CA THR A 140 -22.68 6.93 6.88
C THR A 140 -24.01 6.67 7.59
N LYS A 141 -24.04 6.90 8.90
CA LYS A 141 -25.25 6.74 9.72
C LYS A 141 -26.31 7.76 9.31
N LYS A 142 -27.58 7.41 9.50
CA LYS A 142 -28.66 8.40 9.44
C LYS A 142 -28.38 9.50 10.46
N GLY A 143 -28.45 10.77 10.02
CA GLY A 143 -28.15 11.93 10.87
C GLY A 143 -26.66 12.24 11.04
N TRP A 144 -25.76 11.62 10.28
CA TRP A 144 -24.36 12.06 10.24
C TRP A 144 -24.24 13.53 9.80
N ASP A 145 -23.25 14.24 10.34
CA ASP A 145 -23.01 15.65 10.02
C ASP A 145 -22.13 15.77 8.77
N PRO A 146 -22.65 16.23 7.62
CA PRO A 146 -21.88 16.32 6.37
C PRO A 146 -20.84 17.44 6.39
N ASN A 147 -20.80 18.27 7.43
CA ASN A 147 -19.83 19.35 7.61
C ASN A 147 -18.75 19.03 8.64
N LYS A 148 -18.68 17.78 9.11
CA LYS A 148 -17.60 17.29 9.98
C LYS A 148 -16.72 16.26 9.27
N PRO A 149 -15.44 16.15 9.62
CA PRO A 149 -14.57 15.11 9.09
C PRO A 149 -15.17 13.70 9.25
N LEU A 150 -14.87 12.82 8.30
CA LEU A 150 -15.34 11.43 8.35
C LEU A 150 -14.64 10.67 9.49
N THR A 151 -15.44 9.99 10.32
CA THR A 151 -15.01 9.22 11.49
C THR A 151 -15.79 7.90 11.57
N ARG A 152 -15.40 7.00 12.48
CA ARG A 152 -16.03 5.67 12.70
C ARG A 152 -17.45 5.74 13.28
#